data_AF-A0AA85K300-F1
#
_entry.id   AF-A0AA85K300-F1
#
_cell.length_a   1.000
_cell.length_b   1.000
_cell.length_c   1.000
_cell.angle_alpha   90.00
_cell.angle_beta   90.00
_cell.angle_gamma   90.00
#
_symmetry.space_group_name_H-M   'P 1'
#
loop_
_entity.id
_entity.type
_entity.pdbx_description
1 polymer ?
#
loop_
_entity_poly.entity_id
_entity_poly.type
_entity_poly.pdbx_seq_one_letter_code
_entity_poly.pdbx_strand_id
1 'polypeptide(L)'
;MELSNLGKFPINGSPREIADYLECFDAWCISKNVRDDKIPAHFITAIGLDAYSLVKNLAFPDKPISMSYDKIRELLTNHFHVTTFETRERAHFNKLVRSPNQKTRDFILQLQASKCNFGDQLHTQLRDRLIAGINIPKLEKELIQIPSCTFQTAKDVCITYEDVNNEYSAPTTSMSDVMLSKVENTSGSWKAIQTAVHR
;
A
#
# COMPACT_ATOMS: atom_id res chain seq x y z
N MET A 1 0.29 -19.48 17.15
CA MET A 1 1.46 -18.59 17.12
C MET A 1 1.94 -18.38 18.55
N GLU A 2 3.24 -18.51 18.83
CA GLU A 2 3.79 -18.14 20.15
C GLU A 2 4.06 -16.63 20.21
N LEU A 3 4.09 -16.03 21.41
CA LEU A 3 4.31 -14.57 21.55
C LEU A 3 5.70 -14.17 21.02
N SER A 4 6.68 -15.07 21.13
CA SER A 4 8.03 -14.96 20.55
C SER A 4 8.03 -14.79 19.03
N ASN A 5 6.98 -15.28 18.33
CA ASN A 5 6.92 -15.25 16.87
C ASN A 5 6.43 -13.90 16.31
N LEU A 6 5.96 -12.97 17.16
CA LEU A 6 5.60 -11.60 16.76
C LEU A 6 6.83 -10.76 16.37
N GLY A 7 8.02 -11.16 16.81
CA GLY A 7 9.24 -10.39 16.61
C GLY A 7 9.34 -9.17 17.52
N LYS A 8 10.37 -8.34 17.28
CA LYS A 8 10.63 -7.12 18.05
C LYS A 8 9.69 -6.00 17.59
N PHE A 9 9.13 -5.26 18.54
CA PHE A 9 8.35 -4.06 18.23
C PHE A 9 9.18 -3.06 17.39
N PRO A 10 8.68 -2.60 16.23
CA PRO A 10 9.45 -1.76 15.32
C PRO A 10 9.45 -0.29 15.78
N ILE A 11 10.14 0.02 16.89
CA ILE A 11 10.14 1.37 17.51
C ILE A 11 10.68 2.49 16.59
N ASN A 12 11.45 2.15 15.56
CA ASN A 12 11.92 3.08 14.53
C ASN A 12 11.24 2.85 13.17
N GLY A 13 10.13 2.11 13.17
CA GLY A 13 9.37 1.74 11.99
C GLY A 13 8.47 2.86 11.49
N SER A 14 7.98 2.68 10.27
CA SER A 14 6.89 3.47 9.70
C SER A 14 5.56 3.18 10.41
N PRO A 15 4.56 4.07 10.30
CA PRO A 15 3.22 3.84 10.85
C PRO A 15 2.59 2.55 10.34
N ARG A 16 2.90 2.16 9.10
CA ARG A 16 2.48 0.88 8.53
C ARG A 16 3.10 -0.29 9.30
N GLU A 17 4.41 -0.30 9.52
CA GLU A 17 5.08 -1.37 10.27
C GLU A 17 4.57 -1.46 11.73
N ILE A 18 4.22 -0.32 12.33
CA ILE A 18 3.57 -0.28 13.65
C ILE A 18 2.17 -0.92 13.57
N ALA A 19 1.36 -0.53 12.58
CA ALA A 19 0.01 -1.06 12.38
C ALA A 19 0.03 -2.57 12.12
N ASP A 20 0.94 -3.05 11.25
CA ASP A 20 1.13 -4.47 10.95
C ASP A 20 1.49 -5.26 12.22
N TYR A 21 2.34 -4.70 13.10
CA TYR A 21 2.67 -5.33 14.39
C TYR A 21 1.45 -5.40 15.33
N LEU A 22 0.68 -4.32 15.44
CA LEU A 22 -0.53 -4.28 16.26
C LEU A 22 -1.57 -5.30 15.77
N GLU A 23 -1.78 -5.40 14.45
CA GLU A 23 -2.67 -6.40 13.84
C GLU A 23 -2.20 -7.83 14.11
N CYS A 24 -0.89 -8.09 13.99
CA CYS A 24 -0.34 -9.39 14.36
C CYS A 24 -0.56 -9.72 15.84
N PHE A 25 -0.46 -8.72 16.73
CA PHE A 25 -0.70 -8.92 18.15
C PHE A 25 -2.19 -9.20 18.44
N ASP A 26 -3.10 -8.51 17.75
CA ASP A 26 -4.54 -8.78 17.80
C ASP A 26 -4.84 -10.22 17.39
N ALA A 27 -4.28 -10.67 16.26
CA ALA A 27 -4.40 -12.04 15.79
C ALA A 27 -3.84 -13.07 16.79
N TRP A 28 -2.73 -12.74 17.46
CA TRP A 28 -2.17 -13.58 18.52
C TRP A 28 -3.14 -13.69 19.72
N CYS A 29 -3.67 -12.57 20.20
CA CYS A 29 -4.63 -12.53 21.31
C CYS A 29 -5.87 -13.38 21.01
N ILE A 30 -6.43 -13.24 19.80
CA ILE A 30 -7.57 -14.04 19.32
C ILE A 30 -7.19 -15.53 19.32
N SER A 31 -6.03 -15.89 18.75
CA SER A 31 -5.60 -17.30 18.65
C SER A 31 -5.37 -17.96 20.00
N LYS A 32 -5.08 -17.17 21.05
CA LYS A 32 -4.84 -17.64 22.42
C LYS A 32 -6.02 -17.45 23.34
N ASN A 33 -7.14 -16.90 22.85
CA ASN A 33 -8.33 -16.58 23.63
C ASN A 33 -7.97 -15.77 24.90
N VAL A 34 -7.11 -14.76 24.72
CA VAL A 34 -6.64 -13.90 25.82
C VAL A 34 -7.84 -13.11 26.34
N ARG A 35 -8.04 -13.11 27.66
CA ARG A 35 -9.09 -12.31 28.28
C ARG A 35 -8.78 -10.82 28.14
N ASP A 36 -9.79 -10.00 27.86
CA ASP A 36 -9.66 -8.56 27.65
C ASP A 36 -8.90 -7.85 28.77
N ASP A 37 -9.15 -8.23 30.03
CA ASP A 37 -8.48 -7.68 31.22
C ASP A 37 -6.97 -7.99 31.28
N LYS A 38 -6.48 -8.94 30.47
CA LYS A 38 -5.07 -9.36 30.40
C LYS A 38 -4.36 -8.88 29.15
N ILE A 39 -5.08 -8.40 28.13
CA ILE A 39 -4.48 -7.92 26.89
C ILE A 39 -3.42 -6.82 27.14
N PRO A 40 -3.66 -5.78 27.99
CA PRO A 40 -2.65 -4.75 28.24
C PRO A 40 -1.35 -5.32 28.82
N ALA A 41 -1.44 -6.27 29.75
CA ALA A 41 -0.26 -6.89 30.37
C ALA A 41 0.54 -7.75 29.36
N HIS A 42 -0.16 -8.51 28.52
CA HIS A 42 0.48 -9.25 27.43
C HIS A 42 1.15 -8.33 26.42
N PHE A 43 0.51 -7.22 26.06
CA PHE A 43 1.07 -6.26 25.12
C PHE A 43 2.35 -5.61 25.65
N ILE A 44 2.32 -5.10 26.89
CA ILE A 44 3.49 -4.49 27.54
C ILE A 44 4.66 -5.49 27.63
N THR A 45 4.38 -6.77 27.83
CA THR A 45 5.40 -7.83 27.83
C THR A 45 5.95 -8.10 26.43
N ALA A 46 5.11 -8.04 25.40
CA ALA A 46 5.48 -8.32 24.01
C ALA A 46 6.36 -7.23 23.38
N ILE A 47 6.07 -5.95 23.67
CA ILE A 47 6.74 -4.82 23.00
C ILE A 47 8.18 -4.59 23.47
N GLY A 48 8.57 -5.14 24.62
CA GLY A 48 9.90 -4.98 25.20
C GLY A 48 10.17 -3.60 25.82
N LEU A 49 11.35 -3.44 26.40
CA LEU A 49 11.68 -2.32 27.29
C LEU A 49 11.77 -0.96 26.57
N ASP A 50 12.30 -0.94 25.35
CA ASP A 50 12.45 0.28 24.55
C ASP A 50 11.07 0.89 24.27
N ALA A 51 10.15 0.08 23.73
CA ALA A 51 8.80 0.51 23.38
C ALA A 51 7.96 0.79 24.64
N TYR A 52 8.13 0.00 25.71
CA TYR A 52 7.51 0.29 27.00
C TYR A 52 7.89 1.66 27.54
N SER A 53 9.17 2.06 27.42
CA SER A 53 9.65 3.37 27.87
C SER A 53 8.96 4.51 27.11
N LEU A 54 8.76 4.33 25.81
CA LEU A 54 7.96 5.25 25.00
C LEU A 54 6.50 5.31 25.47
N VAL A 55 5.82 4.16 25.62
CA VAL A 55 4.43 4.11 26.10
C VAL A 55 4.30 4.78 27.47
N LYS A 56 5.24 4.54 28.39
CA LYS A 56 5.26 5.17 29.72
C LYS A 56 5.35 6.69 29.64
N ASN A 57 6.15 7.23 28.72
CA ASN A 57 6.25 8.67 28.51
C ASN A 57 4.96 9.25 27.91
N LEU A 58 4.36 8.55 26.93
CA LEU A 58 3.12 8.97 26.28
C LEU A 58 1.90 8.88 27.21
N ALA A 59 1.90 7.94 28.15
CA ALA A 59 0.82 7.68 29.10
C ALA A 59 0.81 8.61 30.32
N PHE A 60 1.91 9.34 30.58
CA PHE A 60 2.04 10.14 31.79
C PHE A 60 0.87 11.14 31.95
N PRO A 61 0.21 11.22 33.12
CA PRO A 61 0.60 10.67 34.43
C PRO A 61 0.15 9.23 34.73
N ASP A 62 -0.59 8.58 33.83
CA ASP A 62 -1.11 7.24 34.04
C ASP A 62 -0.02 6.16 33.89
N LYS A 63 -0.26 4.98 34.47
CA LYS A 63 0.60 3.81 34.29
C LYS A 63 0.12 3.00 33.09
N PRO A 64 0.99 2.61 32.14
CA PRO A 64 0.56 1.82 30.99
C PRO A 64 -0.23 0.54 31.35
N ILE A 65 0.18 -0.15 32.43
CA ILE A 65 -0.48 -1.38 32.87
C ILE A 65 -1.90 -1.18 33.43
N SER A 66 -2.26 0.04 33.82
CA SER A 66 -3.62 0.38 34.28
C SER A 66 -4.53 0.90 33.17
N MET A 67 -4.00 1.07 31.95
CA MET A 67 -4.75 1.56 30.80
C MET A 67 -5.34 0.40 30.00
N SER A 68 -6.41 0.66 29.26
CA SER A 68 -6.91 -0.29 28.27
C SER A 68 -5.92 -0.46 27.11
N TYR A 69 -5.96 -1.62 26.47
CA TYR A 69 -5.13 -1.89 25.31
C TYR A 69 -5.41 -0.90 24.18
N ASP A 70 -6.68 -0.58 23.92
CA ASP A 70 -7.07 0.42 22.91
C ASP A 70 -6.45 1.79 23.15
N LYS A 71 -6.36 2.23 24.41
CA LYS A 71 -5.74 3.51 24.73
C LYS A 71 -4.22 3.49 24.48
N ILE A 72 -3.57 2.37 24.78
CA ILE A 72 -2.14 2.18 24.49
C ILE A 72 -1.89 2.18 22.97
N ARG A 73 -2.75 1.49 22.19
CA ARG A 73 -2.70 1.50 20.73
C ARG A 73 -2.84 2.91 20.20
N GLU A 74 -3.85 3.64 20.65
CA GLU A 74 -4.10 5.02 20.21
C GLU A 74 -2.88 5.93 20.47
N LEU A 75 -2.26 5.83 21.65
CA LEU A 75 -1.04 6.59 21.95
C LEU A 75 0.10 6.26 20.99
N LEU A 76 0.36 4.98 20.72
CA LEU A 76 1.41 4.55 19.81
C LEU A 76 1.10 4.98 18.37
N THR A 77 -0.11 4.70 17.89
CA THR A 77 -0.60 5.09 16.57
C THR A 77 -0.43 6.60 16.38
N ASN A 78 -0.91 7.43 17.31
CA ASN A 78 -0.77 8.89 17.23
C ASN A 78 0.70 9.33 17.24
N HIS A 79 1.53 8.77 18.11
CA HIS A 79 2.96 9.11 18.17
C HIS A 79 3.65 8.82 16.84
N PHE A 80 3.45 7.64 16.27
CA PHE A 80 4.09 7.25 15.02
C PHE A 80 3.49 7.95 13.80
N HIS A 81 2.19 8.26 13.79
CA HIS A 81 1.59 9.11 12.77
C HIS A 81 2.16 10.54 12.77
N VAL A 82 2.33 11.15 13.95
CA VAL A 82 2.91 12.50 14.06
C VAL A 82 4.41 12.48 13.75
N THR A 83 5.11 11.38 14.07
CA THR A 83 6.56 11.26 13.89
C THR A 83 6.95 10.88 12.47
N THR A 84 6.02 10.36 11.65
CA THR A 84 6.25 10.45 10.21
C THR A 84 6.31 11.91 9.83
N PHE A 85 7.43 12.31 9.25
CA PHE A 85 7.48 13.49 8.39
C PHE A 85 6.59 13.21 7.18
N GLU A 86 5.28 13.09 7.37
CA GLU A 86 4.34 12.74 6.32
C GLU A 86 4.51 13.72 5.17
N THR A 87 4.68 15.01 5.47
CA THR A 87 5.04 16.04 4.49
C THR A 87 6.31 15.70 3.70
N ARG A 88 7.37 15.19 4.33
CA ARG A 88 8.61 14.78 3.65
C ARG A 88 8.37 13.55 2.77
N GLU A 89 7.70 12.53 3.28
CA GLU A 89 7.41 11.30 2.52
C GLU A 89 6.50 11.61 1.33
N ARG A 90 5.49 12.46 1.52
CA ARG A 90 4.62 12.97 0.45
C ARG A 90 5.41 13.77 -0.57
N ALA A 91 6.31 14.65 -0.12
CA ALA A 91 7.17 15.41 -1.01
C ALA A 91 8.12 14.50 -1.79
N HIS A 92 8.65 13.44 -1.17
CA HIS A 92 9.47 12.43 -1.85
C HIS A 92 8.67 11.64 -2.87
N PHE A 93 7.50 11.10 -2.48
CA PHE A 93 6.58 10.39 -3.37
C PHE A 93 6.21 11.24 -4.59
N ASN A 94 5.87 12.51 -4.38
CA ASN A 94 5.49 13.42 -5.46
C ASN A 94 6.65 13.80 -6.38
N LYS A 95 7.90 13.52 -6.00
CA LYS A 95 9.10 13.68 -6.83
C LYS A 95 9.52 12.40 -7.54
N LEU A 96 8.86 11.26 -7.28
CA LEU A 96 9.20 10.00 -7.95
C LEU A 96 8.90 10.09 -9.44
N VAL A 97 9.95 9.84 -10.22
CA VAL A 97 9.93 9.76 -11.69
C VAL A 97 10.75 8.55 -12.08
N ARG A 98 10.21 7.70 -12.96
CA ARG A 98 10.90 6.52 -13.48
C ARG A 98 12.18 6.98 -14.18
N SER A 99 13.29 6.39 -13.81
CA SER A 99 14.55 6.63 -14.53
C SER A 99 14.48 5.98 -15.92
N PRO A 100 15.12 6.53 -16.97
CA PRO A 100 15.04 5.97 -18.33
C PRO A 100 15.37 4.48 -18.40
N ASN A 101 16.31 4.01 -17.59
CA ASN A 101 16.79 2.62 -17.52
C ASN A 101 16.08 1.75 -16.46
N GLN A 102 15.15 2.31 -15.68
CA GLN A 102 14.40 1.56 -14.67
C GLN A 102 13.23 0.84 -15.33
N LYS A 103 13.04 -0.45 -15.04
CA LYS A 103 11.86 -1.18 -15.53
C LYS A 103 10.59 -0.57 -14.95
N THR A 104 9.54 -0.55 -15.75
CA THR A 104 8.21 -0.06 -15.39
C THR A 104 7.65 -0.84 -14.20
N ARG A 105 7.84 -2.17 -14.17
CA ARG A 105 7.46 -3.02 -13.03
C ARG A 105 8.15 -2.59 -11.73
N ASP A 106 9.44 -2.30 -11.78
CA ASP A 106 10.21 -1.86 -10.60
C ASP A 106 9.74 -0.50 -10.10
N PHE A 107 9.41 0.42 -11.01
CA PHE A 107 8.84 1.71 -10.66
C PHE A 107 7.47 1.59 -10.00
N ILE A 108 6.60 0.70 -10.52
CA ILE A 108 5.29 0.42 -9.91
C ILE A 108 5.47 -0.13 -8.49
N LEU A 109 6.39 -1.08 -8.29
CA LEU A 109 6.71 -1.60 -6.95
C LEU A 109 7.21 -0.50 -6.01
N GLN A 110 8.07 0.40 -6.50
CA GLN A 110 8.56 1.55 -5.75
C GLN A 110 7.43 2.48 -5.30
N LEU A 111 6.44 2.75 -6.17
CA LEU A 111 5.25 3.54 -5.81
C LEU A 111 4.40 2.82 -4.76
N GLN A 112 4.19 1.51 -4.92
CA GLN A 112 3.41 0.68 -4.00
C GLN A 112 4.08 0.52 -2.61
N ALA A 113 5.40 0.67 -2.53
CA ALA A 113 6.17 0.65 -1.30
C ALA A 113 6.20 2.00 -0.55
N SER A 114 5.45 3.00 -1.02
CA SER A 114 5.38 4.32 -0.39
C SER A 114 4.95 4.23 1.08
N LYS A 115 5.64 4.99 1.94
CA LYS A 115 5.32 5.11 3.38
C LYS A 115 4.26 6.18 3.67
N CYS A 116 3.73 6.83 2.63
CA CYS A 116 2.71 7.86 2.79
C CYS A 116 1.37 7.27 3.24
N ASN A 117 0.75 7.89 4.23
CA ASN A 117 -0.61 7.54 4.63
C ASN A 117 -1.64 8.19 3.71
N PHE A 118 -1.93 7.59 2.56
CA PHE A 118 -2.91 8.12 1.61
C PHE A 118 -4.38 7.92 2.02
N GLY A 119 -4.66 7.10 3.04
CA GLY A 119 -6.03 6.70 3.40
C GLY A 119 -6.82 6.21 2.18
N ASP A 120 -8.07 6.66 2.07
CA ASP A 120 -9.00 6.31 0.99
C ASP A 120 -8.53 6.78 -0.41
N GLN A 121 -7.54 7.66 -0.47
CA GLN A 121 -6.99 8.14 -1.74
C GLN A 121 -5.81 7.31 -2.27
N LEU A 122 -5.44 6.19 -1.62
CA LEU A 122 -4.28 5.40 -1.99
C LEU A 122 -4.21 5.07 -3.48
N HIS A 123 -5.27 4.49 -4.05
CA HIS A 123 -5.28 4.09 -5.45
C HIS A 123 -5.26 5.30 -6.40
N THR A 124 -5.96 6.39 -6.06
CA THR A 124 -5.92 7.64 -6.82
C THR A 124 -4.51 8.21 -6.88
N GLN A 125 -3.82 8.25 -5.74
CA GLN A 125 -2.48 8.84 -5.62
C GLN A 125 -1.42 7.98 -6.30
N LEU A 126 -1.53 6.64 -6.20
CA LEU A 126 -0.69 5.71 -6.95
C LEU A 126 -0.88 5.85 -8.46
N ARG A 127 -2.13 5.97 -8.93
CA ARG A 127 -2.44 6.20 -10.35
C ARG A 127 -1.82 7.50 -10.84
N ASP A 128 -2.13 8.61 -10.17
CA ASP A 128 -1.72 9.94 -10.61
C ASP A 128 -0.19 10.05 -10.66
N ARG A 129 0.49 9.47 -9.66
CA ARG A 129 1.95 9.46 -9.64
C ARG A 129 2.55 8.53 -10.68
N LEU A 130 1.93 7.37 -10.93
CA LEU A 130 2.35 6.46 -12.00
C LEU A 130 2.29 7.17 -13.35
N ILE A 131 1.16 7.79 -13.70
CA ILE A 131 0.97 8.47 -14.99
C ILE A 131 1.98 9.61 -15.13
N ALA A 132 2.01 10.54 -14.18
CA ALA A 132 2.89 11.71 -14.26
C ALA A 132 4.37 11.38 -14.00
N GLY A 133 4.69 10.18 -13.53
CA GLY A 133 6.05 9.74 -13.21
C GLY A 133 6.61 8.71 -14.18
N ILE A 134 5.83 8.18 -15.13
CA ILE A 134 6.24 7.05 -15.98
C ILE A 134 7.44 7.37 -16.88
N ASN A 135 7.66 8.66 -17.20
CA ASN A 135 8.79 9.12 -18.02
C ASN A 135 8.92 8.35 -19.35
N ILE A 136 7.79 8.15 -20.01
CA ILE A 136 7.66 7.58 -21.36
C ILE A 136 6.53 8.38 -22.05
N PRO A 137 6.85 9.42 -22.85
CA PRO A 137 5.85 10.38 -23.32
C PRO A 137 4.69 9.75 -24.11
N LYS A 138 4.97 8.70 -24.90
CA LYS A 138 3.94 7.97 -25.64
C LYS A 138 2.96 7.26 -24.70
N LEU A 139 3.49 6.50 -23.73
CA LEU A 139 2.70 5.75 -22.76
C LEU A 139 1.94 6.69 -21.81
N GLU A 140 2.55 7.79 -21.38
CA GLU A 140 1.88 8.83 -20.59
C GLU A 140 0.65 9.38 -21.34
N LYS A 141 0.81 9.73 -22.62
CA LYS A 141 -0.30 10.21 -23.45
C LYS A 141 -1.41 9.18 -23.59
N GLU A 142 -1.07 7.91 -23.79
CA GLU A 142 -2.03 6.80 -23.87
C GLU A 142 -2.80 6.65 -22.55
N LEU A 143 -2.12 6.67 -21.40
CA LEU A 143 -2.75 6.57 -20.08
C LEU A 143 -3.72 7.72 -19.78
N ILE A 144 -3.36 8.96 -20.15
CA ILE A 144 -4.20 10.15 -19.94
C ILE A 144 -5.52 10.06 -20.74
N GLN A 145 -5.51 9.37 -21.88
CA GLN A 145 -6.68 9.24 -22.75
C GLN A 145 -7.68 8.17 -22.29
N ILE A 146 -7.32 7.30 -21.33
CA ILE A 146 -8.19 6.24 -20.83
C ILE A 146 -9.29 6.84 -19.94
N PRO A 147 -10.58 6.75 -20.32
CA PRO A 147 -11.67 7.21 -19.48
C PRO A 147 -11.74 6.41 -18.17
N SER A 148 -11.97 7.08 -17.05
CA SER A 148 -12.06 6.45 -15.73
C SER A 148 -10.85 5.56 -15.38
N CYS A 149 -9.66 5.94 -15.84
CA CYS A 149 -8.43 5.19 -15.59
C CYS A 149 -8.24 4.94 -14.09
N THR A 150 -8.12 3.67 -13.72
CA THR A 150 -7.83 3.24 -12.34
C THR A 150 -6.34 2.94 -12.21
N PHE A 151 -5.84 2.81 -10.97
CA PHE A 151 -4.45 2.37 -10.77
C PHE A 151 -4.19 0.99 -11.39
N GLN A 152 -5.15 0.06 -11.29
CA GLN A 152 -5.00 -1.28 -11.86
C GLN A 152 -4.94 -1.22 -13.40
N THR A 153 -5.85 -0.45 -14.03
CA THR A 153 -5.84 -0.24 -15.48
C THR A 153 -4.52 0.37 -15.95
N ALA A 154 -4.03 1.40 -15.25
CA ALA A 154 -2.75 2.02 -15.58
C ALA A 154 -1.57 1.05 -15.45
N LYS A 155 -1.57 0.23 -14.38
CA LYS A 155 -0.57 -0.81 -14.15
C LYS A 155 -0.55 -1.86 -15.27
N ASP A 156 -1.71 -2.34 -15.71
CA ASP A 156 -1.82 -3.36 -16.76
C ASP A 156 -1.35 -2.85 -18.12
N VAL A 157 -1.68 -1.60 -18.45
CA VAL A 157 -1.23 -0.92 -19.68
C VAL A 157 0.29 -0.74 -19.66
N CYS A 158 0.83 -0.24 -18.54
CA CYS A 158 2.27 -0.08 -18.33
C CYS A 158 3.05 -1.40 -18.47
N ILE A 159 2.54 -2.48 -17.89
CA ILE A 159 3.14 -3.81 -17.98
C ILE A 159 3.09 -4.35 -19.41
N THR A 160 1.94 -4.24 -20.07
CA THR A 160 1.77 -4.67 -21.47
C THR A 160 2.72 -3.92 -22.40
N TYR A 161 2.86 -2.60 -22.21
CA TYR A 161 3.79 -1.79 -22.98
C TYR A 161 5.24 -2.24 -22.81
N GLU A 162 5.65 -2.58 -21.58
CA GLU A 162 6.98 -3.11 -21.31
C GLU A 162 7.20 -4.48 -21.97
N ASP A 163 6.22 -5.39 -21.91
CA ASP A 163 6.32 -6.73 -22.49
C ASP A 163 6.45 -6.67 -24.01
N VAL A 164 5.60 -5.88 -24.67
CA VAL A 164 5.66 -5.69 -26.12
C VAL A 164 7.01 -5.10 -26.54
N ASN A 165 7.52 -4.10 -25.82
CA ASN A 165 8.81 -3.49 -26.18
C ASN A 165 10.02 -4.37 -25.85
N ASN A 166 9.91 -5.28 -24.87
CA ASN A 166 10.93 -6.29 -24.62
C ASN A 166 10.89 -7.40 -25.70
N GLU A 167 9.71 -7.78 -26.19
CA GLU A 167 9.53 -8.74 -27.28
C GLU A 167 9.97 -8.19 -28.65
N TYR A 168 9.89 -6.86 -28.86
CA TYR A 168 10.30 -6.16 -30.09
C TYR A 168 11.82 -6.16 -30.39
N SER A 169 12.62 -6.96 -29.66
CA SER A 169 13.93 -7.42 -30.15
C SER A 169 13.83 -8.53 -31.22
N ALA A 170 12.61 -8.96 -31.59
CA ALA A 170 12.32 -9.75 -32.79
C ALA A 170 11.08 -9.19 -33.54
N PRO A 171 11.01 -9.24 -34.89
CA PRO A 171 10.10 -8.38 -35.63
C PRO A 171 8.69 -8.96 -35.87
N THR A 172 7.72 -8.03 -35.87
CA THR A 172 6.39 -8.00 -36.51
C THR A 172 5.15 -8.47 -35.71
N THR A 173 4.31 -7.50 -35.31
CA THR A 173 2.88 -7.33 -35.70
C THR A 173 2.42 -5.93 -35.26
N SER A 174 1.60 -5.25 -36.05
CA SER A 174 1.19 -3.86 -35.79
C SER A 174 0.48 -3.70 -34.43
N MET A 175 0.92 -2.70 -33.65
CA MET A 175 0.38 -2.34 -32.33
C MET A 175 -1.13 -2.02 -32.37
N SER A 176 -1.67 -1.59 -33.53
CA SER A 176 -3.10 -1.36 -33.74
C SER A 176 -3.93 -2.63 -33.61
N ASP A 177 -3.39 -3.76 -34.09
CA ASP A 177 -4.16 -4.98 -34.32
C ASP A 177 -4.30 -5.77 -33.01
N VAL A 178 -3.25 -5.76 -32.19
CA VAL A 178 -3.27 -6.35 -30.85
C VAL A 178 -4.22 -5.59 -29.92
N MET A 179 -4.27 -4.27 -30.01
CA MET A 179 -5.12 -3.43 -29.15
C MET A 179 -6.60 -3.52 -29.50
N LEU A 180 -6.95 -3.58 -30.80
CA LEU A 180 -8.34 -3.81 -31.24
C LEU A 180 -8.89 -5.13 -30.71
N SER A 181 -8.09 -6.21 -30.73
CA SER A 181 -8.52 -7.53 -30.27
C SER A 181 -8.89 -7.59 -28.77
N LYS A 182 -8.23 -6.79 -27.92
CA LYS A 182 -8.48 -6.76 -26.47
C LYS A 182 -9.64 -5.83 -26.09
N VAL A 183 -9.83 -4.73 -26.82
CA VAL A 183 -11.00 -3.84 -26.65
C VAL A 183 -12.28 -4.53 -27.13
N GLU A 184 -12.24 -5.28 -28.23
CA GLU A 184 -13.40 -6.05 -28.69
C GLU A 184 -13.80 -7.14 -27.70
N ASN A 185 -12.83 -7.86 -27.11
CA ASN A 185 -13.09 -8.88 -26.09
C ASN A 185 -13.69 -8.31 -24.79
N THR A 186 -13.35 -7.08 -24.42
CA THR A 186 -13.97 -6.41 -23.26
C THR A 186 -15.35 -5.85 -23.61
N SER A 187 -15.55 -5.32 -24.83
CA SER A 187 -16.87 -4.85 -25.30
C SER A 187 -17.92 -5.97 -25.46
N GLY A 188 -17.49 -7.18 -25.85
CA GLY A 188 -18.35 -8.36 -25.95
C GLY A 188 -18.88 -8.83 -24.59
N SER A 189 -18.09 -8.64 -23.53
CA SER A 189 -18.51 -8.92 -22.15
C SER A 189 -19.63 -7.96 -21.68
N TRP A 190 -19.58 -6.69 -22.06
CA TRP A 190 -20.62 -5.70 -21.70
C TRP A 190 -21.97 -5.95 -22.40
N LYS A 191 -21.99 -6.40 -23.67
CA LYS A 191 -23.23 -6.78 -24.39
C LYS A 191 -23.89 -8.03 -23.79
N ALA A 192 -23.08 -8.99 -23.32
CA ALA A 192 -23.59 -10.18 -22.64
C ALA A 192 -24.22 -9.84 -21.28
N ILE A 193 -23.64 -8.89 -20.53
CA ILE A 193 -24.16 -8.43 -19.25
C ILE A 193 -25.46 -7.62 -19.42
N GLN A 194 -25.56 -6.75 -20.43
CA GLN A 194 -26.80 -5.99 -20.70
C GLN A 194 -27.98 -6.88 -21.14
N THR A 195 -27.71 -8.00 -21.81
CA THR A 195 -28.78 -8.94 -22.25
C THR A 195 -29.30 -9.81 -21.07
N ALA A 196 -28.50 -10.00 -20.02
CA ALA A 196 -28.89 -10.76 -18.83
C ALA A 196 -29.68 -9.92 -17.81
N VAL A 197 -29.62 -8.59 -17.87
CA VAL A 197 -30.32 -7.66 -16.95
C VAL A 197 -31.75 -7.33 -17.42
N HIS A 198 -32.11 -7.68 -18.66
CA HIS A 198 -33.45 -7.45 -19.23
C HIS A 198 -34.21 -8.75 -19.54
N ARG A 199 -33.92 -9.84 -18.82
CA ARG A 199 -34.75 -11.05 -18.77
C ARG A 199 -35.26 -11.31 -17.36
#